data_AF-W0GT13-F1
#
_entry.id   AF-W0GT13-F1
#
_cell.length_a   1.000
_cell.length_b   1.000
_cell.length_c   1.000
_cell.angle_alpha   90.00
_cell.angle_beta   90.00
_cell.angle_gamma   90.00
#
_symmetry.space_group_name_H-M   'P 1'
#
loop_
_entity.id
_entity.type
_entity.pdbx_description
1 polymer ?
#
loop_
_entity_poly.entity_id
_entity_poly.type
_entity_poly.pdbx_seq_one_letter_code
_entity_poly.pdbx_strand_id
1 'polypeptide(L)' 'MTTMAFEAPPAEGRQCISCGEIKPLNFFGLDQQECRNCESRRRQQAIKQNANDSVEEA' A
#
# COMPACT_ATOMS: atom_id res chain seq x y z
N MET A 1 38.34 -20.62 -3.11
CA MET A 1 36.93 -20.70 -2.67
C MET A 1 36.35 -19.30 -2.82
N THR A 2 35.71 -19.02 -3.94
CA THR A 2 35.17 -17.70 -4.24
C THR A 2 33.76 -17.65 -3.67
N THR A 3 33.62 -17.09 -2.48
CA THR A 3 32.33 -16.78 -1.86
C THR A 3 31.63 -15.74 -2.72
N MET A 4 30.80 -16.19 -3.65
CA MET A 4 29.83 -15.33 -4.31
C MET A 4 28.83 -14.90 -3.24
N ALA A 5 29.00 -13.70 -2.70
CA ALA A 5 27.97 -13.04 -1.94
C ALA A 5 26.76 -12.92 -2.88
N PHE A 6 25.70 -13.67 -2.61
CA PHE A 6 24.40 -13.43 -3.22
C PHE A 6 23.90 -12.10 -2.65
N GLU A 7 24.40 -10.99 -3.18
CA GLU A 7 23.76 -9.69 -3.03
C GLU A 7 22.39 -9.85 -3.67
N ALA A 8 21.38 -10.09 -2.83
CA ALA A 8 20.00 -10.06 -3.25
C ALA A 8 19.81 -8.72 -3.98
N PRO A 9 19.26 -8.71 -5.22
CA PRO A 9 19.05 -7.48 -5.95
C PRO A 9 18.34 -6.49 -5.02
N PRO A 10 18.76 -5.20 -5.01
CA PRO A 10 18.20 -4.21 -4.10
C PRO A 10 16.69 -4.31 -4.23
N ALA A 11 16.02 -4.64 -3.11
CA ALA A 11 14.60 -4.89 -3.11
C ALA A 11 13.93 -3.69 -3.77
N GLU A 12 13.37 -3.90 -4.98
CA GLU A 12 12.80 -2.80 -5.75
C GLU A 12 11.76 -2.13 -4.87
N GLY A 13 12.06 -0.87 -4.54
CA GLY A 13 11.28 -0.05 -3.64
C GLY A 13 10.57 1.02 -4.45
N ARG A 14 9.29 1.23 -4.17
CA ARG A 14 8.51 2.31 -4.77
C ARG A 14 8.19 3.34 -3.70
N GLN A 15 8.17 4.62 -4.08
CA GLN A 15 7.70 5.68 -3.21
C GLN A 15 6.17 5.68 -3.18
N CYS A 16 5.59 5.62 -1.98
CA CYS A 16 4.14 5.75 -1.81
C CYS A 16 3.71 7.18 -2.08
N ILE A 17 2.73 7.37 -2.98
CA ILE A 17 2.22 8.71 -3.30
C ILE A 17 1.46 9.37 -2.13
N SER A 18 0.94 8.57 -1.20
CA SER A 18 0.12 9.07 -0.08
C SER A 18 0.90 9.40 1.18
N CYS A 19 1.98 8.65 1.48
CA CYS A 19 2.81 8.89 2.66
C CYS A 19 4.24 9.36 2.35
N GLY A 20 4.64 9.34 1.07
CA GLY A 20 5.98 9.77 0.62
C GLY A 20 7.11 8.81 0.97
N GLU A 21 6.85 7.71 1.70
CA GLU A 21 7.87 6.74 2.09
C GLU A 21 8.20 5.77 0.95
N ILE A 22 9.49 5.47 0.80
CA ILE A 22 9.97 4.39 -0.08
C ILE A 22 9.77 3.07 0.66
N LYS A 23 8.93 2.19 0.10
CA LYS A 23 8.69 0.86 0.64
C LYS A 23 8.99 -0.21 -0.41
N PRO A 24 9.31 -1.45 -0.02
CA PRO A 24 9.48 -2.54 -0.97
C PRO A 24 8.18 -2.79 -1.75
N LEU A 25 8.28 -3.24 -3.01
CA LEU A 25 7.10 -3.60 -3.81
C LEU A 25 6.17 -4.62 -3.13
N ASN A 26 6.68 -5.46 -2.23
CA ASN A 26 5.88 -6.36 -1.38
C ASN A 26 4.84 -5.64 -0.51
N PHE A 27 5.05 -4.35 -0.22
CA PHE A 27 4.13 -3.50 0.55
C PHE A 27 3.17 -2.72 -0.35
N PHE A 28 3.28 -2.82 -1.67
CA PHE A 28 2.35 -2.28 -2.64
C PHE A 28 1.44 -3.41 -3.16
N GLY A 29 0.22 -3.05 -3.58
CA GLY A 29 -0.61 -3.95 -4.38
C GLY A 29 -0.08 -4.01 -5.81
N LEU A 30 -0.42 -5.07 -6.56
CA LEU A 30 0.03 -5.29 -7.94
C LEU A 30 -0.19 -4.06 -8.85
N ASP A 31 -1.29 -3.33 -8.65
CA ASP A 31 -1.68 -2.15 -9.44
C ASP A 31 -1.77 -0.86 -8.60
N GLN A 32 -1.20 -0.87 -7.39
CA GLN A 32 -1.41 0.22 -6.42
C GLN A 32 -0.19 1.12 -6.34
N GLN A 33 -0.40 2.43 -6.49
CA GLN A 33 0.61 3.48 -6.27
C GLN A 33 0.76 3.85 -4.79
N GLU A 34 -0.19 3.43 -3.96
CA GLU A 34 -0.19 3.60 -2.52
C GLU A 34 0.28 2.32 -1.83
N CYS A 35 0.96 2.46 -0.70
CA CYS A 35 1.28 1.31 0.14
C CYS A 35 0.00 0.73 0.75
N ARG A 36 0.02 -0.57 1.10
CA ARG A 36 -1.13 -1.27 1.69
C ARG A 36 -1.73 -0.59 2.91
N ASN A 37 -0.94 0.16 3.69
CA ASN A 37 -1.45 0.89 4.85
C ASN A 37 -2.32 2.08 4.43
N CYS A 38 -1.82 2.93 3.51
CA CYS A 38 -2.57 4.05 2.96
C CYS A 38 -3.82 3.58 2.23
N GLU A 39 -3.70 2.52 1.42
CA GLU A 39 -4.85 1.89 0.77
C GLU A 39 -5.88 1.42 1.79
N SER A 40 -5.44 0.71 2.84
CA SER A 40 -6.36 0.19 3.88
C SER A 40 -7.11 1.32 4.57
N ARG A 41 -6.42 2.43 4.90
CA ARG A 41 -7.07 3.63 5.46
C ARG A 41 -8.09 4.22 4.51
N ARG A 42 -7.74 4.36 3.22
CA ARG A 42 -8.64 4.87 2.19
C ARG A 42 -9.88 4.00 2.04
N ARG A 43 -9.71 2.67 1.99
CA ARG A 43 -10.83 1.72 1.94
C ARG A 43 -11.70 1.80 3.18
N GLN A 44 -11.12 1.89 4.38
CA GLN A 44 -11.89 2.04 5.62
C GLN A 44 -12.70 3.33 5.66
N GLN A 45 -12.17 4.43 5.13
CA GLN A 45 -12.91 5.68 5.00
C GLN A 45 -14.07 5.57 4.01
N ALA A 46 -13.87 4.91 2.86
CA ALA A 46 -14.93 4.68 1.88
C ALA A 46 -16.07 3.80 2.45
N ILE A 47 -15.74 2.75 3.21
CA ILE A 47 -16.74 1.89 3.86
C ILE A 47 -17.51 2.68 4.93
N LYS A 48 -16.83 3.51 5.73
CA LYS A 48 -17.50 4.35 6.73
C LYS A 48 -18.43 5.40 6.12
N GLN A 49 -18.08 5.97 4.97
CA GLN A 49 -18.98 6.90 4.26
C GLN A 49 -20.21 6.19 3.72
N ASN A 50 -20.08 4.96 3.20
CA ASN A 50 -21.22 4.19 2.73
C ASN A 50 -22.19 3.77 3.85
N ALA A 51 -21.68 3.48 5.05
CA ALA A 51 -22.53 3.16 6.20
C ALA A 51 -23.36 4.35 6.73
N ASN A 52 -22.96 5.58 6.41
CA ASN A 52 -23.65 6.80 6.85
C ASN A 52 -24.67 7.32 5.82
N ASP A 53 -24.72 6.73 4.62
CA ASP A 53 -25.68 7.04 3.56
C ASP A 53 -26.93 6.13 3.63
N SER A 54 -26.91 5.09 4.47
CA SER A 54 -28.01 4.12 4.61
C SER A 54 -28.90 4.31 5.83
N VAL A 55 -28.80 5.44 6.55
CA VAL A 55 -29.62 5.72 7.75
C VAL A 55 -30.61 6.88 7.59
N GLU A 56 -30.81 7.37 6.37
CA GLU A 56 -31.75 8.47 6.11
C GLU A 56 -32.63 8.18 4.90
N GLU A 57 -33.50 7.17 5.01
CA GLU A 57 -34.82 7.15 4.34
C GLU A 57 -35.84 6.39 5.21
N ALA A 58 -36.77 7.18 5.76
CA ALA A 58 -38.17 6.92 6.14
C ALA A 58 -38.52 5.77 7.11
#